data_AF-A0A1H5NVB2-F1
#
_entry.id   AF-A0A1H5NVB2-F1
#
_cell.length_a   1.000
_cell.length_b   1.000
_cell.length_c   1.000
_cell.angle_alpha   90.00
_cell.angle_beta   90.00
_cell.angle_gamma   90.00
#
_symmetry.space_group_name_H-M   'P 1'
#
loop_
_entity.id
_entity.type
_entity.pdbx_description
1 polymer ?
#
loop_
_entity_poly.entity_id
_entity_poly.type
_entity_poly.pdbx_seq_one_letter_code
_entity_poly.pdbx_strand_id
1 'polypeptide(L)'
;MRSIGEMARDSGLGVSALRFYDRAGVLVPAWVDPVSGYRWYEPGQLEEARLLARLRRASMPLADIRLVLAGWSGPDTDLVRKLLTAHLRRLEQGLSGARAEFSALRALLDHRENVMTSLRTASVRLSVAAPALAAALDAVRFAASTDPELPMLGGVLFDIEGESLHAVATDRYRMAVARAAFTGYEGGRVQVIVPTPLADAMRALLDGEGPARLSLDGDRVTLEAGDRQAAGRCLDHDFPDYRRLLPRPGGRRTVVEVAAFRQALETGPVRSGEPGAPDLSVLRVADGGAVAVCADADDDSDRVAVNREFLLAALAAGARDRLVLELGAPTAPITIRRPEDEGTLSLLMPVRLES
;
A
#
# COMPACT_ATOMS: atom_id res chain seq x y z
N MET A 1 -16.65 -49.23 15.19
CA MET A 1 -15.48 -48.62 15.87
C MET A 1 -14.28 -48.62 14.94
N ARG A 2 -13.39 -47.62 15.06
CA ARG A 2 -12.12 -47.51 14.33
C ARG A 2 -10.95 -47.70 15.29
N SER A 3 -9.93 -48.42 14.87
CA SER A 3 -8.68 -48.53 15.62
C SER A 3 -7.92 -47.19 15.63
N ILE A 4 -7.01 -46.99 16.59
CA ILE A 4 -6.15 -45.78 16.62
C ILE A 4 -5.35 -45.56 15.33
N GLY A 5 -4.95 -46.64 14.63
CA GLY A 5 -4.24 -46.56 13.36
C GLY A 5 -5.14 -46.09 12.21
N GLU A 6 -6.35 -46.61 12.11
CA GLU A 6 -7.35 -46.15 11.12
C GLU A 6 -7.79 -44.72 11.41
N MET A 7 -8.02 -44.41 12.69
CA MET A 7 -8.35 -43.06 13.15
C MET A 7 -7.27 -42.05 12.78
N ALA A 8 -5.99 -42.41 12.94
CA ALA A 8 -4.88 -41.55 12.58
C ALA A 8 -4.84 -41.26 11.07
N ARG A 9 -5.07 -42.29 10.26
CA ARG A 9 -5.11 -42.17 8.79
C ARG A 9 -6.27 -41.29 8.33
N ASP A 10 -7.46 -41.48 8.90
CA ASP A 10 -8.69 -40.83 8.41
C ASP A 10 -8.91 -39.41 8.95
N SER A 11 -8.30 -39.08 10.09
CA SER A 11 -8.37 -37.75 10.72
C SER A 11 -7.22 -36.82 10.34
N GLY A 12 -6.10 -37.36 9.85
CA GLY A 12 -4.87 -36.61 9.60
C GLY A 12 -4.07 -36.28 10.88
N LEU A 13 -4.43 -36.84 12.03
CA LEU A 13 -3.67 -36.76 13.27
C LEU A 13 -2.77 -37.99 13.41
N GLY A 14 -1.47 -37.81 13.65
CA GLY A 14 -0.59 -38.95 13.92
C GLY A 14 -1.00 -39.74 15.18
N VAL A 15 -0.64 -41.02 15.25
CA VAL A 15 -0.95 -41.90 16.40
C VAL A 15 -0.45 -41.31 17.73
N SER A 16 0.73 -40.69 17.73
CA SER A 16 1.26 -39.99 18.92
C SER A 16 0.44 -38.77 19.31
N ALA A 17 -0.16 -38.06 18.33
CA ALA A 17 -1.03 -36.92 18.60
C ALA A 17 -2.35 -37.38 19.22
N LEU A 18 -2.95 -38.46 18.72
CA LEU A 18 -4.16 -39.05 19.32
C LEU A 18 -3.93 -39.47 20.77
N ARG A 19 -2.79 -40.09 21.09
CA ARG A 19 -2.40 -40.43 22.48
C ARG A 19 -2.17 -39.18 23.35
N PHE A 20 -1.66 -38.09 22.77
CA PHE A 20 -1.51 -36.82 23.47
C PHE A 20 -2.88 -36.21 23.80
N TYR A 21 -3.80 -36.18 22.86
CA TYR A 21 -5.13 -35.59 23.05
C TYR A 21 -6.04 -36.41 23.96
N ASP A 22 -5.88 -37.73 23.98
CA ASP A 22 -6.47 -38.61 24.98
C ASP A 22 -6.03 -38.19 26.40
N ARG A 23 -4.71 -38.12 26.65
CA ARG A 23 -4.17 -37.68 27.95
C ARG A 23 -4.57 -36.26 28.32
N ALA A 24 -4.71 -35.37 27.34
CA ALA A 24 -5.14 -34.00 27.55
C ALA A 24 -6.66 -33.85 27.76
N GLY A 25 -7.43 -34.94 27.62
CA GLY A 25 -8.89 -34.94 27.75
C GLY A 25 -9.61 -34.16 26.64
N VAL A 26 -8.98 -34.05 25.46
CA VAL A 26 -9.49 -33.28 24.30
C VAL A 26 -10.25 -34.19 23.33
N LEU A 27 -9.73 -35.41 23.12
CA LEU A 27 -10.37 -36.43 22.29
C LEU A 27 -10.15 -37.78 22.95
N VAL A 28 -11.10 -38.18 23.80
CA VAL A 28 -11.03 -39.42 24.60
C VAL A 28 -11.54 -40.58 23.75
N PRO A 29 -10.80 -41.71 23.65
CA PRO A 29 -11.27 -42.89 22.93
C PRO A 29 -12.54 -43.45 23.58
N ALA A 30 -13.47 -43.93 22.76
CA ALA A 30 -14.70 -44.56 23.23
C ALA A 30 -14.45 -45.84 24.03
N TRP A 31 -13.40 -46.59 23.68
CA TRP A 31 -12.99 -47.76 24.44
C TRP A 31 -11.47 -47.93 24.41
N VAL A 32 -10.92 -48.35 25.56
CA VAL A 32 -9.51 -48.71 25.70
C VAL A 32 -9.45 -50.13 26.21
N ASP A 33 -8.74 -50.99 25.50
CA ASP A 33 -8.52 -52.38 25.90
C ASP A 33 -7.76 -52.42 27.23
N PRO A 34 -8.32 -53.05 28.29
CA PRO A 34 -7.73 -53.07 29.62
C PRO A 34 -6.43 -53.90 29.72
N VAL A 35 -6.16 -54.78 28.75
CA VAL A 35 -4.97 -55.65 28.73
C VAL A 35 -3.91 -55.08 27.80
N SER A 36 -4.30 -54.71 26.57
CA SER A 36 -3.34 -54.23 25.55
C SER A 36 -3.14 -52.71 25.53
N GLY A 37 -4.02 -51.95 26.20
CA GLY A 37 -4.03 -50.48 26.15
C GLY A 37 -4.40 -49.91 24.77
N TYR A 38 -4.94 -50.75 23.88
CA TYR A 38 -5.29 -50.38 22.52
C TYR A 38 -6.57 -49.55 22.48
N ARG A 39 -6.57 -48.48 21.68
CA ARG A 39 -7.63 -47.47 21.67
C ARG A 39 -8.55 -47.63 20.46
N TRP A 40 -9.84 -47.50 20.73
CA TRP A 40 -10.92 -47.60 19.77
C TRP A 40 -11.81 -46.37 19.83
N TYR A 41 -12.19 -45.89 18.66
CA TYR A 41 -12.98 -44.66 18.48
C TYR A 41 -14.32 -44.99 17.81
N GLU A 42 -15.39 -44.31 18.22
CA GLU A 42 -16.70 -44.44 17.57
C GLU A 42 -16.72 -43.72 16.21
N PRO A 43 -17.61 -44.10 15.27
CA PRO A 43 -17.69 -43.46 13.97
C PRO A 43 -17.89 -41.94 14.00
N GLY A 44 -18.64 -41.42 14.99
CA GLY A 44 -18.91 -40.00 15.17
C GLY A 44 -17.70 -39.17 15.62
N GLN A 45 -16.71 -39.79 16.27
CA GLN A 45 -15.51 -39.09 16.76
C GLN A 45 -14.57 -38.67 15.62
N LEU A 46 -14.79 -39.17 14.40
CA LEU A 46 -13.99 -38.83 13.24
C LEU A 46 -14.13 -37.34 12.86
N GLU A 47 -15.32 -36.76 12.98
CA GLU A 47 -15.54 -35.36 12.63
C GLU A 47 -14.85 -34.42 13.63
N GLU A 48 -14.96 -34.71 14.93
CA GLU A 48 -14.26 -33.99 15.99
C GLU A 48 -12.75 -34.04 15.80
N ALA A 49 -12.20 -35.20 15.45
CA ALA A 49 -10.77 -35.36 15.20
C ALA A 49 -10.30 -34.61 13.95
N ARG A 50 -11.11 -34.55 12.88
CA ARG A 50 -10.82 -33.76 11.68
C ARG A 50 -10.87 -32.26 11.98
N LEU A 51 -11.82 -31.82 12.80
CA LEU A 51 -11.89 -30.44 13.27
C LEU A 51 -10.66 -30.09 14.11
N LEU A 52 -10.31 -30.94 15.07
CA LEU A 52 -9.09 -30.81 15.89
C LEU A 52 -7.83 -30.67 15.01
N ALA A 53 -7.71 -31.48 13.96
CA ALA A 53 -6.60 -31.38 13.01
C ALA A 53 -6.56 -30.05 12.25
N ARG A 54 -7.72 -29.47 11.90
CA ARG A 54 -7.81 -28.15 11.25
C ARG A 54 -7.43 -27.02 12.20
N LEU A 55 -7.95 -27.02 13.42
CA LEU A 55 -7.65 -25.99 14.43
C LEU A 55 -6.17 -26.01 14.83
N ARG A 56 -5.58 -27.20 14.94
CA ARG A 56 -4.13 -27.33 15.21
C ARG A 56 -3.29 -26.76 14.06
N ARG A 57 -3.66 -27.02 12.80
CA ARG A 57 -2.97 -26.43 11.63
C ARG A 57 -3.08 -24.91 11.60
N ALA A 58 -4.20 -24.37 12.08
CA ALA A 58 -4.39 -22.93 12.27
C ALA A 58 -3.66 -22.37 13.51
N SER A 59 -2.79 -23.16 14.15
CA SER A 59 -2.02 -22.77 15.34
C SER A 59 -2.89 -22.26 16.51
N MET A 60 -4.11 -22.79 16.64
CA MET A 60 -4.99 -22.44 17.75
C MET A 60 -4.47 -23.02 19.08
N PRO A 61 -4.46 -22.25 20.19
CA PRO A 61 -4.07 -22.76 21.50
C PRO A 61 -4.93 -23.93 21.96
N LEU A 62 -4.33 -24.87 22.70
CA LEU A 62 -5.04 -26.08 23.15
C LEU A 62 -6.26 -25.77 24.04
N ALA A 63 -6.21 -24.69 24.82
CA ALA A 63 -7.32 -24.23 25.64
C ALA A 63 -8.53 -23.82 24.77
N ASP A 64 -8.30 -23.05 23.71
CA ASP A 64 -9.34 -22.59 22.81
C ASP A 64 -9.90 -23.73 21.96
N ILE A 65 -9.04 -24.66 21.54
CA ILE A 65 -9.45 -25.89 20.86
C ILE A 65 -10.46 -26.68 21.69
N ARG A 66 -10.26 -26.78 23.01
CA ARG A 66 -11.21 -27.49 23.90
C ARG A 66 -12.57 -26.82 23.92
N LEU A 67 -12.59 -25.49 23.99
CA LEU A 67 -13.83 -24.71 24.01
C LEU A 67 -14.56 -24.83 22.67
N VAL A 68 -13.84 -24.78 21.56
CA VAL A 68 -14.41 -24.97 20.21
C VAL A 68 -14.99 -26.36 20.06
N LEU A 69 -14.28 -27.42 20.47
CA LEU A 69 -14.81 -28.79 20.40
C LEU A 69 -16.03 -28.99 21.31
N ALA A 70 -16.04 -28.42 22.51
CA ALA A 70 -17.18 -28.49 23.42
C ALA A 70 -18.42 -27.76 22.88
N GLY A 71 -18.22 -26.60 22.23
CA GLY A 71 -19.30 -25.84 21.59
C GLY A 71 -19.77 -26.42 20.25
N TRP A 72 -18.91 -27.17 19.55
CA TRP A 72 -19.21 -27.78 18.25
C TRP A 72 -20.26 -28.89 18.33
N SER A 73 -20.24 -29.67 19.42
CA SER A 73 -21.20 -30.76 19.67
C SER A 73 -22.44 -30.28 20.45
N GLY A 74 -22.51 -28.98 20.81
CA GLY A 74 -23.61 -28.37 21.56
C GLY A 74 -24.41 -27.33 20.74
N PRO A 75 -25.45 -26.69 21.33
CA PRO A 75 -26.29 -25.71 20.64
C PRO A 75 -25.66 -24.30 20.49
N ASP A 76 -24.59 -24.01 21.24
CA ASP A 76 -23.98 -22.67 21.33
C ASP A 76 -22.92 -22.44 20.23
N THR A 77 -23.41 -22.30 19.00
CA THR A 77 -22.59 -22.02 17.81
C THR A 77 -22.01 -20.59 17.80
N ASP A 78 -22.61 -19.67 18.55
CA ASP A 78 -22.17 -18.28 18.64
C ASP A 78 -20.87 -18.14 19.43
N LEU A 79 -20.70 -18.92 20.50
CA LEU A 79 -19.44 -18.97 21.23
C LEU A 79 -18.29 -19.46 20.35
N VAL A 80 -18.52 -20.52 19.56
CA VAL A 80 -17.52 -21.06 18.62
C VAL A 80 -17.13 -20.01 17.58
N ARG A 81 -18.12 -19.31 17.00
CA ARG A 81 -17.87 -18.24 16.02
C ARG A 81 -17.02 -17.12 16.63
N LYS A 82 -17.34 -16.66 17.85
CA LYS A 82 -16.57 -15.62 18.55
C LYS A 82 -15.12 -16.05 18.80
N LEU A 83 -14.89 -17.30 19.22
CA LEU A 83 -13.54 -17.83 19.45
C LEU A 83 -12.71 -17.91 18.14
N LEU A 84 -13.32 -18.37 17.05
CA LEU A 84 -12.65 -18.42 15.75
C LEU A 84 -12.28 -17.00 15.25
N THR A 85 -13.21 -16.05 15.35
CA THR A 85 -12.95 -14.64 14.97
C THR A 85 -11.87 -14.00 15.85
N ALA A 86 -11.88 -14.25 17.16
CA ALA A 86 -10.87 -13.73 18.07
C ALA A 86 -9.47 -14.30 17.75
N HIS A 87 -9.37 -15.59 17.41
CA HIS A 87 -8.10 -16.21 17.02
C HIS A 87 -7.58 -15.67 15.67
N LEU A 88 -8.46 -15.50 14.68
CA LEU A 88 -8.11 -14.87 13.40
C LEU A 88 -7.50 -13.48 13.63
N ARG A 89 -8.18 -12.63 14.41
CA ARG A 89 -7.69 -11.28 14.75
C ARG A 89 -6.33 -11.33 15.42
N ARG A 90 -6.09 -12.27 16.34
CA ARG A 90 -4.80 -12.43 17.02
C ARG A 90 -3.68 -12.81 16.03
N LEU A 91 -3.96 -13.71 15.10
CA LEU A 91 -3.00 -14.09 14.05
C LEU A 91 -2.69 -12.91 13.11
N GLU A 92 -3.71 -12.15 12.71
CA GLU A 92 -3.55 -10.96 11.88
C GLU A 92 -2.72 -9.87 12.57
N GLN A 93 -3.01 -9.62 13.85
CA GLN A 93 -2.23 -8.70 14.69
C GLN A 93 -0.78 -9.15 14.83
N GLY A 94 -0.53 -10.44 15.07
CA GLY A 94 0.81 -11.01 15.15
C GLY A 94 1.58 -10.88 13.83
N LEU A 95 0.93 -11.14 12.69
CA LEU A 95 1.53 -10.94 11.37
C LEU A 95 1.84 -9.47 11.08
N SER A 96 0.94 -8.57 11.45
CA SER A 96 1.15 -7.12 11.31
C SER A 96 2.35 -6.66 12.14
N GLY A 97 2.42 -7.09 13.41
CA GLY A 97 3.55 -6.81 14.30
C GLY A 97 4.88 -7.34 13.75
N ALA A 98 4.92 -8.60 13.31
CA ALA A 98 6.11 -9.19 12.70
C ALA A 98 6.55 -8.42 11.44
N ARG A 99 5.61 -8.04 10.57
CA ARG A 99 5.90 -7.23 9.37
C ARG A 99 6.47 -5.86 9.74
N ALA A 100 5.96 -5.22 10.79
CA ALA A 100 6.48 -3.95 11.28
C ALA A 100 7.93 -4.10 11.79
N GLU A 101 8.21 -5.13 12.59
CA GLU A 101 9.58 -5.41 13.09
C GLU A 101 10.57 -5.66 11.96
N PHE A 102 10.23 -6.53 11.00
CA PHE A 102 11.09 -6.78 9.83
C PHE A 102 11.31 -5.52 8.98
N SER A 103 10.30 -4.66 8.89
CA SER A 103 10.43 -3.39 8.17
C SER A 103 11.39 -2.44 8.90
N ALA A 104 11.33 -2.39 10.23
CA ALA A 104 12.27 -1.61 11.04
C ALA A 104 13.71 -2.14 10.91
N LEU A 105 13.92 -3.46 10.96
CA LEU A 105 15.24 -4.07 10.75
C LEU A 105 15.80 -3.77 9.35
N ARG A 106 14.96 -3.83 8.32
CA ARG A 106 15.38 -3.46 6.96
C ARG A 106 15.74 -1.98 6.87
N ALA A 107 14.97 -1.10 7.50
CA ALA A 107 15.29 0.33 7.55
C ALA A 107 16.64 0.60 8.24
N LEU A 108 16.99 -0.15 9.29
CA LEU A 108 18.30 -0.04 9.95
C LEU A 108 19.45 -0.51 9.05
N LEU A 109 19.24 -1.56 8.25
CA LEU A 109 20.23 -2.04 7.28
C LEU A 109 20.40 -1.04 6.12
N ASP A 110 19.30 -0.55 5.56
CA ASP A 110 19.30 0.46 4.51
C ASP A 110 20.03 1.74 5.01
N HIS A 111 19.76 2.17 6.25
CA HIS A 111 20.45 3.30 6.87
C HIS A 111 21.96 3.06 7.00
N ARG A 112 22.38 1.86 7.39
CA ARG A 112 23.80 1.48 7.47
C ARG A 112 24.49 1.46 6.10
N GLU A 113 23.80 1.00 5.05
CA GLU A 113 24.32 0.99 3.68
C GLU A 113 24.38 2.42 3.07
N ASN A 114 23.40 3.27 3.39
CA ASN A 114 23.34 4.67 2.95
C ASN A 114 24.38 5.55 3.64
N VAL A 115 24.65 5.36 4.94
CA VAL A 115 25.72 6.07 5.67
C VAL A 115 27.10 5.81 5.04
N MET A 116 27.34 4.63 4.46
CA MET A 116 28.59 4.36 3.73
C MET A 116 28.65 5.02 2.33
N THR A 117 27.51 5.41 1.76
CA THR A 117 27.40 6.05 0.43
C THR A 117 27.45 7.60 0.52
N SER A 118 27.33 8.17 1.73
CA SER A 118 27.26 9.62 1.99
C SER A 118 28.60 10.38 1.90
N LEU A 119 29.76 9.72 1.84
CA LEU A 119 31.06 10.42 1.97
C LEU A 119 31.68 11.01 0.68
N ARG A 120 30.96 11.07 -0.45
CA ARG A 120 31.39 11.86 -1.63
C ARG A 120 30.20 12.36 -2.46
N THR A 121 29.55 13.44 -2.04
CA THR A 121 28.65 14.17 -2.93
C THR A 121 29.50 14.86 -4.00
N ALA A 122 29.54 14.29 -5.20
CA ALA A 122 30.04 14.99 -6.37
C ALA A 122 29.15 16.22 -6.61
N SER A 123 29.76 17.36 -6.91
CA SER A 123 29.03 18.51 -7.42
C SER A 123 28.26 18.09 -8.68
N VAL A 124 26.94 18.21 -8.65
CA VAL A 124 26.07 17.94 -9.80
C VAL A 124 25.72 19.27 -10.42
N ARG A 125 25.86 19.39 -11.74
CA ARG A 125 25.33 20.52 -12.50
C ARG A 125 24.67 19.97 -13.74
N LEU A 126 23.40 20.30 -13.92
CA LEU A 126 22.60 19.86 -15.06
C LEU A 126 21.76 21.00 -15.62
N SER A 127 21.39 20.87 -16.89
CA SER A 127 20.53 21.79 -17.63
C SER A 127 19.23 21.09 -17.98
N VAL A 128 18.10 21.68 -17.60
CA VAL A 128 16.76 21.20 -17.91
C VAL A 128 16.00 22.25 -18.69
N ALA A 129 15.09 21.85 -19.57
CA ALA A 129 14.16 22.81 -20.18
C ALA A 129 13.22 23.36 -19.08
N ALA A 130 13.12 24.68 -18.96
CA ALA A 130 12.30 25.27 -17.90
C ALA A 130 10.83 24.81 -17.94
N PRO A 131 10.16 24.74 -19.11
CA PRO A 131 8.80 24.23 -19.19
C PRO A 131 8.66 22.77 -18.74
N ALA A 132 9.68 21.93 -18.97
CA ALA A 132 9.66 20.52 -18.59
C ALA A 132 9.79 20.34 -17.07
N LEU A 133 10.71 21.07 -16.43
CA LEU A 133 10.85 21.04 -14.97
C LEU A 133 9.62 21.68 -14.29
N ALA A 134 9.07 22.77 -14.86
CA ALA A 134 7.84 23.39 -14.38
C ALA A 134 6.68 22.38 -14.39
N ALA A 135 6.44 21.73 -15.53
CA ALA A 135 5.40 20.72 -15.67
C ALA A 135 5.61 19.52 -14.73
N ALA A 136 6.87 19.12 -14.47
CA ALA A 136 7.18 18.07 -13.53
C ALA A 136 6.87 18.46 -12.08
N LEU A 137 7.23 19.68 -11.66
CA LEU A 137 6.92 20.21 -10.34
C LEU A 137 5.40 20.36 -10.15
N ASP A 138 4.69 20.94 -11.12
CA ASP A 138 3.23 21.11 -11.10
C ASP A 138 2.51 19.75 -11.01
N ALA A 139 3.05 18.72 -11.68
CA ALA A 139 2.48 17.38 -11.67
C ALA A 139 2.64 16.64 -10.33
N VAL A 140 3.61 17.00 -9.49
CA VAL A 140 3.89 16.25 -8.24
C VAL A 140 3.59 17.02 -6.96
N ARG A 141 3.65 18.35 -7.00
CA ARG A 141 3.58 19.22 -5.82
C ARG A 141 2.37 18.97 -4.92
N PHE A 142 1.23 18.61 -5.51
CA PHE A 142 0.00 18.34 -4.78
C PHE A 142 0.10 17.13 -3.83
N ALA A 143 1.03 16.20 -4.05
CA ALA A 143 1.18 14.98 -3.27
C ALA A 143 2.15 15.11 -2.08
N ALA A 144 2.83 16.25 -1.91
CA ALA A 144 3.73 16.48 -0.78
C ALA A 144 2.93 16.58 0.54
N SER A 145 3.50 16.03 1.62
CA SER A 145 2.88 16.07 2.94
C SER A 145 3.09 17.41 3.63
N THR A 146 2.17 17.78 4.51
CA THR A 146 2.30 18.88 5.48
C THR A 146 2.41 18.37 6.91
N ASP A 147 2.49 17.04 7.10
CA ASP A 147 2.56 16.39 8.40
C ASP A 147 3.94 16.64 9.06
N PRO A 148 4.01 17.38 10.19
CA PRO A 148 5.27 17.65 10.85
C PRO A 148 5.92 16.39 11.45
N GLU A 149 5.18 15.31 11.65
CA GLU A 149 5.74 14.02 12.12
C GLU A 149 6.51 13.29 11.02
N LEU A 150 6.31 13.65 9.75
CA LEU A 150 6.95 13.03 8.60
C LEU A 150 7.69 14.07 7.75
N PRO A 151 8.74 14.71 8.31
CA PRO A 151 9.44 15.81 7.66
C PRO A 151 10.05 15.41 6.31
N MET A 152 10.45 14.15 6.13
CA MET A 152 10.97 13.62 4.87
C MET A 152 9.96 13.69 3.72
N LEU A 153 8.66 13.74 4.02
CA LEU A 153 7.57 13.87 3.05
C LEU A 153 7.16 15.32 2.79
N GLY A 154 7.72 16.28 3.55
CA GLY A 154 7.51 17.72 3.41
C GLY A 154 8.25 18.36 2.23
N GLY A 155 8.70 17.56 1.27
CA GLY A 155 9.46 18.01 0.10
C GLY A 155 9.23 17.16 -1.13
N VAL A 156 9.86 17.58 -2.23
CA VAL A 156 9.89 16.87 -3.51
C VAL A 156 11.26 16.20 -3.65
N LEU A 157 11.28 14.87 -3.78
CA LEU A 157 12.48 14.13 -4.12
C LEU A 157 12.86 14.42 -5.57
N PHE A 158 14.10 14.86 -5.79
CA PHE A 158 14.76 14.82 -7.09
C PHE A 158 15.65 13.59 -7.14
N ASP A 159 15.29 12.63 -7.98
CA ASP A 159 16.07 11.44 -8.28
C ASP A 159 16.67 11.57 -9.69
N ILE A 160 17.95 11.89 -9.73
CA ILE A 160 18.73 12.19 -10.93
C ILE A 160 19.48 10.92 -11.32
N GLU A 161 19.13 10.33 -12.45
CA GLU A 161 19.78 9.12 -12.96
C GLU A 161 19.82 9.12 -14.49
N GLY A 162 20.97 8.76 -15.07
CA GLY A 162 21.16 8.78 -16.52
C GLY A 162 20.97 10.19 -17.08
N GLU A 163 19.98 10.36 -17.96
CA GLU A 163 19.64 11.66 -18.58
C GLU A 163 18.29 12.20 -18.08
N SER A 164 17.86 11.79 -16.89
CA SER A 164 16.51 12.12 -16.41
C SER A 164 16.40 12.38 -14.93
N LEU A 165 15.69 13.45 -14.64
CA LEU A 165 15.32 13.89 -13.30
C LEU A 165 13.89 13.43 -13.06
N HIS A 166 13.70 12.56 -12.07
CA HIS A 166 12.39 12.22 -11.56
C HIS A 166 12.07 13.13 -10.37
N ALA A 167 11.01 13.92 -10.50
CA ALA A 167 10.40 14.62 -9.39
C ALA A 167 9.37 13.68 -8.74
N VAL A 168 9.42 13.50 -7.42
CA VAL A 168 8.51 12.61 -6.70
C VAL A 168 8.03 13.27 -5.41
N ALA A 169 6.73 13.17 -5.12
CA ALA A 169 6.15 13.61 -3.85
C ALA A 169 5.11 12.59 -3.36
N THR A 170 4.97 12.44 -2.04
CA THR A 170 4.02 11.52 -1.41
C THR A 170 3.67 11.95 0.01
N ASP A 171 2.48 11.56 0.49
CA ASP A 171 1.99 11.84 1.85
C ASP A 171 1.50 10.57 2.59
N ARG A 172 1.97 9.39 2.16
CA ARG A 172 1.52 8.03 2.53
C ARG A 172 0.24 7.54 1.88
N TYR A 173 -0.67 8.43 1.48
CA TYR A 173 -1.97 8.07 0.91
C TYR A 173 -2.04 8.30 -0.59
N ARG A 174 -1.18 9.17 -1.12
CA ARG A 174 -0.99 9.38 -2.54
C ARG A 174 0.48 9.56 -2.87
N MET A 175 0.82 9.35 -4.13
CA MET A 175 2.14 9.58 -4.67
C MET A 175 2.02 10.13 -6.08
N ALA A 176 2.89 11.07 -6.44
CA ALA A 176 3.00 11.57 -7.80
C ALA A 176 4.46 11.53 -8.26
N VAL A 177 4.66 11.13 -9.51
CA VAL A 177 5.96 11.03 -10.17
C VAL A 177 5.86 11.73 -11.51
N ALA A 178 6.85 12.57 -11.83
CA ALA A 178 6.99 13.17 -13.15
C ALA A 178 8.46 13.21 -13.55
N ARG A 179 8.73 13.22 -14.85
CA ARG A 179 10.07 13.17 -15.41
C ARG A 179 10.37 14.44 -16.21
N ALA A 180 11.59 14.94 -16.06
CA ALA A 180 12.17 15.94 -16.94
C ALA A 180 13.49 15.41 -17.50
N ALA A 181 13.69 15.54 -18.81
CA ALA A 181 14.98 15.26 -19.43
C ALA A 181 15.97 16.38 -19.08
N PHE A 182 17.24 16.01 -18.90
CA PHE A 182 18.31 16.98 -18.66
C PHE A 182 19.55 16.65 -19.49
N THR A 183 20.45 17.62 -19.58
CA THR A 183 21.79 17.44 -20.15
C THR A 183 22.86 17.98 -19.20
N GLY A 184 24.12 17.62 -19.45
CA GLY A 184 25.28 18.22 -18.76
C GLY A 184 25.75 17.51 -17.49
N TYR A 185 25.18 16.36 -17.14
CA TYR A 185 25.66 15.52 -16.04
C TYR A 185 25.73 14.05 -16.48
N GLU A 186 26.91 13.43 -16.31
CA GLU A 186 27.19 12.02 -16.65
C GLU A 186 27.66 11.22 -15.42
N GLY A 187 27.42 11.74 -14.21
CA GLY A 187 27.82 11.08 -12.97
C GLY A 187 26.84 9.98 -12.53
N GLY A 188 27.11 9.40 -11.36
CA GLY A 188 26.24 8.38 -10.75
C GLY A 188 24.89 8.96 -10.32
N ARG A 189 23.96 8.06 -9.95
CA ARG A 189 22.64 8.43 -9.43
C ARG A 189 22.75 9.30 -8.18
N VAL A 190 21.98 10.38 -8.12
CA VAL A 190 21.93 11.31 -6.98
C VAL A 190 20.48 11.54 -6.56
N GLN A 191 20.23 11.49 -5.26
CA GLN A 191 18.92 11.76 -4.67
C GLN A 191 19.01 12.90 -3.67
N VAL A 192 18.13 13.88 -3.79
CA VAL A 192 17.99 14.98 -2.83
C VAL A 192 16.52 15.30 -2.59
N ILE A 193 16.17 15.70 -1.38
CA ILE A 193 14.80 16.12 -1.05
C ILE A 193 14.76 17.65 -0.99
N VAL A 194 14.07 18.26 -1.94
CA VAL A 194 13.89 19.72 -2.03
C VAL A 194 12.68 20.10 -1.16
N PRO A 195 12.83 20.92 -0.11
CA PRO A 195 11.71 21.35 0.72
C PRO A 195 10.63 22.03 -0.12
N THR A 196 9.37 21.80 0.24
CA THR A 196 8.23 22.30 -0.53
C THR A 196 8.27 23.82 -0.80
N PRO A 197 8.60 24.71 0.15
CA PRO A 197 8.73 26.14 -0.13
C PRO A 197 9.81 26.49 -1.15
N LEU A 198 10.90 25.70 -1.18
CA LEU A 198 11.99 25.88 -2.14
C LEU A 198 11.58 25.35 -3.52
N ALA A 199 10.87 24.24 -3.59
CA ALA A 199 10.30 23.72 -4.84
C ALA A 199 9.28 24.72 -5.44
N ASP A 200 8.45 25.35 -4.61
CA ASP A 200 7.51 26.40 -5.02
C ASP A 200 8.24 27.64 -5.56
N ALA A 201 9.29 28.08 -4.86
CA ALA A 201 10.14 29.17 -5.32
C ALA A 201 10.84 28.86 -6.66
N MET A 202 11.36 27.63 -6.80
CA MET A 202 11.94 27.13 -8.05
C MET A 202 10.91 27.15 -9.18
N ARG A 203 9.70 26.64 -8.95
CA ARG A 203 8.63 26.62 -9.93
C ARG A 203 8.29 28.03 -10.44
N ALA A 204 8.27 29.03 -9.56
CA ALA A 204 7.99 30.43 -9.91
C ALA A 204 9.09 31.11 -10.75
N LEU A 205 10.24 30.46 -10.98
CA LEU A 205 11.29 30.93 -11.89
C LEU A 205 11.17 30.38 -13.31
N LEU A 206 10.33 29.36 -13.51
CA LEU A 206 10.34 28.51 -14.70
C LEU A 206 9.27 28.89 -15.75
N ASP A 207 8.80 30.14 -15.75
CA ASP A 207 7.76 30.61 -16.68
C ASP A 207 8.29 30.95 -18.10
N GLY A 208 9.60 30.92 -18.30
CA GLY A 208 10.24 31.14 -19.60
C GLY A 208 10.47 29.86 -20.40
N GLU A 209 10.81 30.00 -21.69
CA GLU A 209 11.14 28.86 -22.57
C GLU A 209 12.63 28.48 -22.57
N GLY A 210 13.47 29.26 -21.88
CA GLY A 210 14.92 29.01 -21.81
C GLY A 210 15.30 27.79 -20.96
N PRO A 211 16.58 27.35 -21.04
CA PRO A 211 17.08 26.34 -20.12
C PRO A 211 17.19 26.90 -18.70
N ALA A 212 16.91 26.06 -17.71
CA ALA A 212 17.21 26.30 -16.31
C ALA A 212 18.37 25.39 -15.88
N ARG A 213 19.32 25.96 -15.12
CA ARG A 213 20.48 25.24 -14.60
C ARG A 213 20.20 24.84 -13.16
N LEU A 214 20.22 23.55 -12.89
CA LEU A 214 20.14 22.99 -11.54
C LEU A 214 21.55 22.59 -11.09
N SER A 215 21.95 23.03 -9.91
CA SER A 215 23.23 22.66 -9.29
C SER A 215 23.00 22.10 -7.90
N LEU A 216 23.68 20.99 -7.57
CA LEU A 216 23.76 20.39 -6.24
C LEU A 216 25.20 20.44 -5.75
N ASP A 217 25.38 21.02 -4.57
CA ASP A 217 26.66 21.10 -3.87
C ASP A 217 26.44 20.74 -2.40
N GLY A 218 26.84 19.52 -2.02
CA GLY A 218 26.53 18.96 -0.71
C GLY A 218 25.02 18.89 -0.45
N ASP A 219 24.54 19.59 0.59
CA ASP A 219 23.13 19.70 0.96
C ASP A 219 22.42 20.90 0.33
N ARG A 220 23.09 21.68 -0.53
CA ARG A 220 22.52 22.87 -1.15
C ARG A 220 22.12 22.61 -2.58
N VAL A 221 20.86 22.92 -2.90
CA VAL A 221 20.33 22.93 -4.26
C VAL A 221 20.12 24.37 -4.73
N THR A 222 20.48 24.64 -5.97
CA THR A 222 20.30 25.95 -6.62
C THR A 222 19.71 25.75 -8.01
N LEU A 223 18.67 26.51 -8.34
CA LEU A 223 18.09 26.62 -9.67
C LEU A 223 18.29 28.04 -10.20
N GLU A 224 18.91 28.15 -11.36
CA GLU A 224 19.11 29.42 -12.10
C GLU A 224 18.26 29.38 -13.38
N ALA A 225 17.47 30.42 -13.63
CA ALA A 225 16.73 30.60 -14.87
C ALA A 225 16.88 32.05 -15.33
N GLY A 226 17.68 32.28 -16.38
CA GLY A 226 18.04 33.63 -16.81
C GLY A 226 18.88 34.37 -15.76
N ASP A 227 18.38 35.51 -15.30
CA ASP A 227 18.97 36.37 -14.25
C ASP A 227 18.41 36.08 -12.85
N ARG A 228 17.44 35.17 -12.74
CA ARG A 228 16.78 34.81 -11.47
C ARG A 228 17.34 33.50 -10.93
N GLN A 229 17.41 33.39 -9.61
CA GLN A 229 17.84 32.17 -8.93
C GLN A 229 17.03 31.89 -7.65
N ALA A 230 16.86 30.62 -7.35
CA ALA A 230 16.30 30.11 -6.09
C ALA A 230 17.27 29.07 -5.53
N ALA A 231 17.63 29.20 -4.26
CA ALA A 231 18.58 28.31 -3.62
C ALA A 231 18.20 28.07 -2.17
N GLY A 232 18.51 26.87 -1.67
CA GLY A 232 18.25 26.50 -0.29
C GLY A 232 18.85 25.15 0.06
N ARG A 233 18.64 24.74 1.31
CA ARG A 233 19.11 23.44 1.80
C ARG A 233 18.07 22.36 1.53
N CYS A 234 18.55 21.20 1.11
CA CYS A 234 17.78 19.97 1.04
C CYS A 234 17.45 19.45 2.44
N LEU A 235 16.40 18.65 2.55
CA LEU A 235 16.08 17.95 3.80
C LEU A 235 17.08 16.80 4.00
N ASP A 236 17.65 16.73 5.20
CA ASP A 236 18.60 15.68 5.60
C ASP A 236 17.85 14.46 6.14
N HIS A 237 17.08 13.83 5.23
CA HIS A 237 16.28 12.65 5.52
C HIS A 237 16.30 11.68 4.35
N ASP A 238 16.00 10.41 4.64
CA ASP A 238 15.77 9.40 3.61
C ASP A 238 14.32 9.50 3.09
N PHE A 239 14.17 9.49 1.75
CA PHE A 239 12.86 9.42 1.10
C PHE A 239 12.44 7.96 0.92
N PRO A 240 11.16 7.59 1.05
CA PRO A 240 10.70 6.22 0.78
C PRO A 240 11.09 5.72 -0.61
N ASP A 241 11.41 4.43 -0.75
CA ASP A 241 11.73 3.82 -2.05
C ASP A 241 10.48 3.76 -2.95
N TYR A 242 10.22 4.85 -3.65
CA TYR A 242 9.04 5.05 -4.49
C TYR A 242 8.98 4.06 -5.66
N ARG A 243 10.14 3.56 -6.14
CA ARG A 243 10.20 2.62 -7.26
C ARG A 243 9.53 1.29 -6.91
N ARG A 244 9.57 0.88 -5.64
CA ARG A 244 8.85 -0.31 -5.14
C ARG A 244 7.35 -0.11 -5.04
N LEU A 245 6.88 1.14 -5.01
CA LEU A 245 5.47 1.51 -4.93
C LEU A 245 4.82 1.72 -6.30
N LEU A 246 5.63 1.74 -7.38
CA LEU A 246 5.10 1.88 -8.73
C LEU A 246 4.21 0.67 -9.07
N PRO A 247 2.95 0.91 -9.49
CA PRO A 247 1.99 -0.15 -9.74
C PRO A 247 2.40 -0.94 -10.99
N ARG A 248 2.24 -2.26 -10.92
CA ARG A 248 2.39 -3.12 -12.09
C ARG A 248 1.14 -3.02 -12.96
N PRO A 249 1.28 -2.99 -14.30
CA PRO A 249 0.13 -2.96 -15.20
C PRO A 249 -0.73 -4.22 -14.97
N GLY A 250 -2.04 -4.03 -14.79
CA GLY A 250 -2.96 -5.15 -14.57
C GLY A 250 -4.39 -4.79 -14.16
N GLY A 251 -4.69 -3.50 -13.96
CA GLY A 251 -6.06 -3.02 -13.71
C GLY A 251 -6.85 -2.77 -15.00
N ARG A 252 -8.16 -2.54 -14.85
CA ARG A 252 -9.01 -2.08 -15.95
C ARG A 252 -8.63 -0.62 -16.26
N ARG A 253 -8.25 -0.36 -17.51
CA ARG A 253 -7.87 0.98 -18.00
C ARG A 253 -9.04 1.64 -18.70
N THR A 254 -9.30 2.89 -18.34
CA THR A 254 -10.36 3.71 -18.92
C THR A 254 -9.83 5.09 -19.22
N VAL A 255 -10.12 5.60 -20.41
CA VAL A 255 -9.89 7.02 -20.74
C VAL A 255 -11.05 7.84 -20.20
N VAL A 256 -10.76 8.91 -19.48
CA VAL A 256 -11.75 9.88 -18.99
C VAL A 256 -11.49 11.25 -19.60
N GLU A 257 -12.57 11.95 -19.93
CA GLU A 257 -12.55 13.39 -20.23
C GLU A 257 -12.49 14.14 -18.90
N VAL A 258 -11.40 14.88 -18.66
CA VAL A 258 -11.10 15.49 -17.37
C VAL A 258 -12.18 16.49 -16.96
N ALA A 259 -12.66 17.32 -17.88
CA ALA A 259 -13.70 18.31 -17.58
C ALA A 259 -15.02 17.65 -17.14
N ALA A 260 -15.49 16.65 -17.88
CA ALA A 260 -16.73 15.94 -17.57
C ALA A 260 -16.60 15.11 -16.29
N PHE A 261 -15.47 14.41 -16.10
CA PHE A 261 -15.25 13.58 -14.92
C PHE A 261 -15.07 14.43 -13.66
N ARG A 262 -14.38 15.57 -13.74
CA ARG A 262 -14.29 16.56 -12.67
C ARG A 262 -15.67 17.08 -12.27
N GLN A 263 -16.50 17.48 -13.25
CA GLN A 263 -17.86 17.95 -12.99
C GLN A 263 -18.70 16.85 -12.31
N ALA A 264 -18.54 15.60 -12.71
CA ALA A 264 -19.21 14.46 -12.08
C ALA A 264 -18.73 14.21 -10.64
N LEU A 265 -17.46 14.46 -10.32
CA LEU A 265 -16.94 14.37 -8.96
C LEU A 265 -17.42 15.51 -8.06
N GLU A 266 -17.50 16.74 -8.60
CA GLU A 266 -17.92 17.94 -7.88
C GLU A 266 -19.44 17.97 -7.62
N THR A 267 -20.25 17.48 -8.55
CA THR A 267 -21.73 17.47 -8.42
C THR A 267 -22.31 16.12 -8.00
N GLY A 268 -21.50 15.05 -8.07
CA GLY A 268 -21.92 13.68 -7.77
C GLY A 268 -21.98 13.34 -6.28
N PRO A 269 -22.46 12.14 -5.94
CA PRO A 269 -22.67 11.71 -4.56
C PRO A 269 -21.36 11.64 -3.77
N VAL A 270 -21.38 12.19 -2.55
CA VAL A 270 -20.26 12.23 -1.60
C VAL A 270 -20.59 11.29 -0.44
N ARG A 271 -19.62 10.47 -0.02
CA ARG A 271 -19.66 9.80 1.28
C ARG A 271 -18.76 10.57 2.24
N SER A 272 -19.38 11.33 3.13
CA SER A 272 -18.67 11.98 4.23
C SER A 272 -18.51 11.00 5.39
N GLY A 273 -17.33 10.96 6.00
CA GLY A 273 -17.06 10.14 7.18
C GLY A 273 -17.38 10.84 8.50
N GLU A 274 -16.80 10.34 9.59
CA GLU A 274 -16.81 11.03 10.89
C GLU A 274 -16.19 12.44 10.78
N PRO A 275 -16.51 13.36 11.70
CA PRO A 275 -15.90 14.69 11.72
C PRO A 275 -14.37 14.64 11.69
N GLY A 276 -13.76 15.14 10.61
CA GLY A 276 -12.31 15.09 10.37
C GLY A 276 -11.85 14.02 9.38
N ALA A 277 -12.73 13.09 8.97
CA ALA A 277 -12.47 12.16 7.87
C ALA A 277 -12.66 12.86 6.50
N PRO A 278 -11.89 12.46 5.47
CA PRO A 278 -12.01 13.06 4.14
C PRO A 278 -13.30 12.65 3.45
N ASP A 279 -13.82 13.54 2.61
CA ASP A 279 -14.93 13.21 1.70
C ASP A 279 -14.49 12.18 0.66
N LEU A 280 -15.28 11.12 0.51
CA LEU A 280 -14.98 10.00 -0.39
C LEU A 280 -15.86 10.05 -1.64
N SER A 281 -15.25 9.76 -2.79
CA SER A 281 -15.93 9.42 -4.03
C SER A 281 -15.88 7.91 -4.23
N VAL A 282 -17.03 7.28 -4.48
CA VAL A 282 -17.10 5.86 -4.83
C VAL A 282 -17.12 5.73 -6.35
N LEU A 283 -16.09 5.09 -6.89
CA LEU A 283 -15.92 4.85 -8.31
C LEU A 283 -16.31 3.42 -8.65
N ARG A 284 -17.03 3.25 -9.76
CA ARG A 284 -17.35 1.96 -10.36
C ARG A 284 -16.97 1.96 -11.83
N VAL A 285 -16.39 0.86 -12.30
CA VAL A 285 -16.16 0.63 -13.73
C VAL A 285 -17.40 -0.09 -14.28
N ALA A 286 -18.17 0.58 -15.14
CA ALA A 286 -19.31 -0.03 -15.81
C ALA A 286 -18.88 -1.08 -16.85
N ASP A 287 -19.79 -1.98 -17.25
CA ASP A 287 -19.53 -3.05 -18.23
C ASP A 287 -19.03 -2.54 -19.59
N GLY A 288 -19.31 -1.28 -19.93
CA GLY A 288 -18.79 -0.60 -21.11
C GLY A 288 -17.39 0.02 -20.95
N GLY A 289 -16.71 -0.22 -19.82
CA GLY A 289 -15.39 0.33 -19.52
C GLY A 289 -15.40 1.81 -19.13
N ALA A 290 -16.55 2.43 -18.85
CA ALA A 290 -16.63 3.80 -18.36
C ALA A 290 -16.56 3.86 -16.83
N VAL A 291 -15.82 4.82 -16.28
CA VAL A 291 -15.77 5.07 -14.83
C VAL A 291 -16.90 6.03 -14.46
N ALA A 292 -17.74 5.63 -13.51
CA ALA A 292 -18.83 6.44 -13.00
C ALA A 292 -18.68 6.68 -11.49
N VAL A 293 -19.09 7.88 -11.04
CA VAL A 293 -19.25 8.21 -9.62
C VAL A 293 -20.63 7.71 -9.19
N CYS A 294 -20.70 6.84 -8.19
CA CYS A 294 -21.95 6.21 -7.77
C CYS A 294 -22.26 6.51 -6.30
N ALA A 295 -23.55 6.51 -5.95
CA ALA A 295 -23.98 6.54 -4.57
C ALA A 295 -23.63 5.20 -3.91
N ASP A 296 -23.37 5.21 -2.61
CA ASP A 296 -23.02 4.02 -1.85
C ASP A 296 -24.27 3.18 -1.50
N ALA A 297 -25.00 2.79 -2.54
CA ALA A 297 -26.17 1.93 -2.47
C ALA A 297 -25.91 0.73 -3.40
N ASP A 298 -25.97 -0.48 -2.85
CA ASP A 298 -25.70 -1.81 -3.42
C ASP A 298 -24.33 -2.47 -3.10
N ASP A 299 -24.41 -3.73 -2.69
CA ASP A 299 -23.32 -4.64 -2.28
C ASP A 299 -22.54 -5.17 -3.50
N ASP A 300 -22.05 -4.28 -4.35
CA ASP A 300 -21.35 -4.63 -5.58
C ASP A 300 -19.83 -4.63 -5.35
N SER A 301 -19.18 -5.77 -5.60
CA SER A 301 -17.78 -6.02 -5.24
C SER A 301 -16.73 -5.25 -6.05
N ASP A 302 -17.15 -4.55 -7.13
CA ASP A 302 -16.28 -3.84 -8.08
C ASP A 302 -16.21 -2.32 -7.82
N ARG A 303 -16.33 -1.90 -6.55
CA ARG A 303 -16.28 -0.49 -6.13
C ARG A 303 -14.94 -0.12 -5.53
N VAL A 304 -14.48 1.09 -5.83
CA VAL A 304 -13.27 1.67 -5.24
C VAL A 304 -13.61 3.03 -4.64
N ALA A 305 -13.50 3.16 -3.32
CA ALA A 305 -13.63 4.45 -2.66
C ALA A 305 -12.29 5.16 -2.58
N VAL A 306 -12.28 6.46 -2.86
CA VAL A 306 -11.06 7.29 -2.86
C VAL A 306 -11.36 8.65 -2.28
N ASN A 307 -10.37 9.26 -1.63
CA ASN A 307 -10.46 10.65 -1.19
C ASN A 307 -10.74 11.57 -2.40
N ARG A 308 -11.88 12.27 -2.37
CA ARG A 308 -12.36 13.14 -3.44
C ARG A 308 -11.39 14.29 -3.72
N GLU A 309 -10.88 14.93 -2.68
CA GLU A 309 -9.94 16.03 -2.81
C GLU A 309 -8.66 15.57 -3.52
N PHE A 310 -8.14 14.41 -3.14
CA PHE A 310 -6.93 13.86 -3.74
C PHE A 310 -7.13 13.50 -5.20
N LEU A 311 -8.31 12.95 -5.55
CA LEU A 311 -8.67 12.66 -6.93
C LEU A 311 -8.79 13.93 -7.77
N LEU A 312 -9.46 14.97 -7.27
CA LEU A 312 -9.58 16.25 -7.95
C LEU A 312 -8.22 16.92 -8.16
N ALA A 313 -7.34 16.88 -7.15
CA ALA A 313 -5.98 17.40 -7.24
C ALA A 313 -5.16 16.66 -8.29
N ALA A 314 -5.24 15.32 -8.34
CA ALA A 314 -4.55 14.52 -9.34
C ALA A 314 -5.05 14.78 -10.78
N LEU A 315 -6.36 14.98 -10.96
CA LEU A 315 -6.93 15.38 -12.26
C LEU A 315 -6.42 16.76 -12.71
N ALA A 316 -6.37 17.73 -11.78
CA ALA A 316 -5.85 19.06 -12.06
C ALA A 316 -4.35 19.02 -12.43
N ALA A 317 -3.53 18.26 -11.67
CA ALA A 317 -2.11 18.07 -11.93
C ALA A 317 -1.80 17.36 -13.26
N GLY A 318 -2.75 16.53 -13.74
CA GLY A 318 -2.66 15.90 -15.05
C GLY A 318 -2.57 16.91 -16.20
N ALA A 319 -3.22 18.08 -16.07
CA ALA A 319 -3.21 19.21 -17.02
C ALA A 319 -3.43 18.81 -18.49
N ARG A 320 -4.34 17.88 -18.75
CA ARG A 320 -4.74 17.40 -20.09
C ARG A 320 -6.25 17.24 -20.17
N ASP A 321 -6.79 17.30 -21.38
CA ASP A 321 -8.22 17.07 -21.61
C ASP A 321 -8.63 15.63 -21.33
N ARG A 322 -7.71 14.69 -21.57
CA ARG A 322 -7.91 13.25 -21.39
C ARG A 322 -6.84 12.65 -20.49
N LEU A 323 -7.27 11.81 -19.55
CA LEU A 323 -6.40 11.01 -18.70
C LEU A 323 -6.81 9.54 -18.74
N VAL A 324 -5.86 8.66 -18.47
CA VAL A 324 -6.11 7.23 -18.31
C VAL A 324 -6.18 6.91 -16.82
N LEU A 325 -7.33 6.41 -16.37
CA LEU A 325 -7.50 5.84 -15.04
C LEU A 325 -7.34 4.32 -15.14
N GLU A 326 -6.50 3.76 -14.29
CA GLU A 326 -6.35 2.31 -14.10
C GLU A 326 -6.86 1.96 -12.70
N LEU A 327 -7.97 1.20 -12.65
CA LEU A 327 -8.58 0.70 -11.42
C LEU A 327 -8.36 -0.80 -11.31
N GLY A 328 -7.82 -1.24 -10.18
CA GLY A 328 -7.65 -2.65 -9.84
C GLY A 328 -8.77 -3.17 -8.94
N ALA A 329 -8.43 -4.14 -8.10
CA ALA A 329 -9.30 -4.59 -7.01
C ALA A 329 -9.63 -3.42 -6.04
N PRO A 330 -10.70 -3.51 -5.22
CA PRO A 330 -11.09 -2.47 -4.25
C PRO A 330 -10.00 -2.00 -3.27
N THR A 331 -8.97 -2.83 -3.08
CA THR A 331 -7.84 -2.54 -2.19
C THR A 331 -6.55 -2.17 -2.94
N ALA A 332 -6.56 -2.20 -4.27
CA ALA A 332 -5.43 -1.84 -5.10
C ALA A 332 -5.39 -0.31 -5.35
N PRO A 333 -4.19 0.29 -5.45
CA PRO A 333 -4.07 1.71 -5.76
C PRO A 333 -4.71 2.08 -7.10
N ILE A 334 -5.38 3.23 -7.13
CA ILE A 334 -5.86 3.85 -8.37
C ILE A 334 -4.69 4.57 -9.01
N THR A 335 -4.51 4.38 -10.31
CA THR A 335 -3.42 5.00 -11.07
C THR A 335 -4.00 5.94 -12.11
N ILE A 336 -3.44 7.15 -12.21
CA ILE A 336 -3.83 8.17 -13.19
C ILE A 336 -2.59 8.48 -14.03
N ARG A 337 -2.72 8.36 -15.35
CA ARG A 337 -1.64 8.55 -16.33
C ARG A 337 -2.07 9.49 -17.45
N ARG A 338 -1.10 10.10 -18.10
CA ARG A 338 -1.30 10.79 -19.37
C ARG A 338 -1.26 9.75 -20.50
N PRO A 339 -2.17 9.82 -21.50
CA PRO A 339 -2.18 8.85 -22.60
C PRO A 339 -0.87 8.80 -23.41
N GLU A 340 -0.18 9.94 -23.52
CA GLU A 340 1.01 10.13 -24.35
C GLU A 340 2.33 10.13 -23.53
N ASP A 341 2.23 10.04 -22.21
CA ASP A 341 3.37 10.15 -21.29
C ASP A 341 3.20 9.16 -20.13
N GLU A 342 3.81 7.98 -20.29
CA GLU A 342 3.84 6.96 -19.24
C GLU A 342 4.79 7.30 -18.09
N GLY A 343 5.65 8.32 -18.26
CA GLY A 343 6.62 8.77 -17.26
C GLY A 343 6.01 9.65 -16.16
N THR A 344 4.83 10.23 -16.42
CA THR A 344 4.04 10.95 -15.41
C THR A 344 2.95 10.07 -14.83
N LEU A 345 2.93 9.95 -13.51
CA LEU A 345 2.07 9.04 -12.77
C LEU A 345 1.51 9.71 -11.52
N SER A 346 0.21 9.56 -11.28
CA SER A 346 -0.37 9.78 -9.95
C SER A 346 -0.97 8.48 -9.44
N LEU A 347 -0.73 8.18 -8.17
CA LEU A 347 -1.20 7.00 -7.46
C LEU A 347 -1.99 7.46 -6.23
N LEU A 348 -3.20 6.93 -6.06
CA LEU A 348 -4.06 7.20 -4.93
C LEU A 348 -4.41 5.89 -4.24
N MET A 349 -4.20 5.81 -2.93
CA MET A 349 -4.61 4.66 -2.14
C MET A 349 -6.14 4.64 -1.98
N PRO A 350 -6.79 3.48 -2.17
CA PRO A 350 -8.21 3.36 -1.91
C PRO A 350 -8.49 3.40 -0.40
N VAL A 351 -9.67 3.87 -0.05
CA VAL A 351 -10.20 3.83 1.31
C VAL A 351 -11.09 2.60 1.44
N ARG A 352 -10.88 1.80 2.50
CA ARG A 352 -11.75 0.66 2.77
C ARG A 352 -13.12 1.17 3.20
N LEU A 353 -14.16 0.72 2.50
CA LEU A 353 -15.54 0.88 2.95
C LEU A 353 -15.79 -0.15 4.05
N GLU A 354 -16.13 0.30 5.25
CA GLU A 354 -16.63 -0.59 6.30
C GLU A 354 -18.06 -0.99 5.94
N SER A 355 -18.25 -2.30 5.72
CA SER A 355 -19.54 -2.96 5.46
C SER A 355 -20.33 -3.18 6.74
#